data_AF-A0A2N3YHA7-F1
#
_entry.id   AF-A0A2N3YHA7-F1
#
_cell.length_a   1.000
_cell.length_b   1.000
_cell.length_c   1.000
_cell.angle_alpha   90.00
_cell.angle_beta   90.00
_cell.angle_gamma   90.00
#
_symmetry.space_group_name_H-M   'P 1'
#
loop_
_entity.id
_entity.type
_entity.pdbx_description
1 polymer ?
#
loop_
_entity_poly.entity_id
_entity_poly.type
_entity_poly.pdbx_seq_one_letter_code
_entity_poly.pdbx_strand_id
1 'polypeptide(L)'
;MTTTLTRPLPGPDATAGRGRGRARRLVWLLVVLALAVGATFGYRAYAAHAADVRTGTDAVSADEFAARTGIRVDLLGVTAQGGMIEFRYQVLDPDKASLILHDESKRPILVAEGSGQTLAMVSRPHSHKADLRAGGTYFFLMANTASAIHDGTEVSVIIGDARLEHVAARA
;
A
#
# COMPACT_ATOMS: atom_id res chain seq x y z
N MET A 1 -61.42 73.76 -26.06
CA MET A 1 -60.17 73.62 -26.82
C MET A 1 -59.21 72.78 -26.00
N THR A 2 -58.82 71.65 -26.56
CA THR A 2 -58.18 70.49 -25.93
C THR A 2 -56.66 70.66 -25.97
N THR A 3 -55.94 70.53 -24.84
CA THR A 3 -54.47 70.46 -24.87
C THR A 3 -53.93 69.41 -23.89
N THR A 4 -53.90 68.19 -24.40
CA THR A 4 -52.82 67.19 -24.40
C THR A 4 -51.89 67.06 -23.19
N LEU A 5 -52.09 65.97 -22.44
CA LEU A 5 -51.21 65.40 -21.42
C LEU A 5 -50.00 64.72 -22.09
N THR A 6 -48.78 65.21 -21.88
CA THR A 6 -47.54 64.55 -22.35
C THR A 6 -47.01 63.64 -21.24
N ARG A 7 -47.07 62.32 -21.48
CA ARG A 7 -46.56 61.27 -20.59
C ARG A 7 -45.05 61.08 -20.86
N PRO A 8 -44.18 60.95 -19.85
CA PRO A 8 -42.77 60.64 -20.08
C PRO A 8 -42.61 59.19 -20.53
N LEU A 9 -41.69 58.96 -21.48
CA LEU A 9 -41.27 57.64 -21.96
C LEU A 9 -40.55 56.85 -20.86
N PRO A 10 -40.78 55.53 -20.74
CA PRO A 10 -39.99 54.67 -19.85
C PRO A 10 -38.58 54.49 -20.44
N GLY A 11 -37.55 54.74 -19.62
CA GLY A 11 -36.15 54.54 -19.99
C GLY A 11 -35.81 53.06 -20.19
N PRO A 12 -34.80 52.74 -21.02
CA PRO A 12 -34.45 51.37 -21.37
C PRO A 12 -33.99 50.57 -20.15
N ASP A 13 -34.73 49.50 -19.89
CA ASP A 13 -34.46 48.29 -19.11
C ASP A 13 -33.06 48.18 -18.47
N ALA A 14 -32.99 48.49 -17.17
CA ALA A 14 -31.88 48.11 -16.30
C ALA A 14 -32.02 46.63 -15.87
N THR A 15 -31.89 45.69 -16.80
CA THR A 15 -31.94 44.23 -16.49
C THR A 15 -30.73 43.44 -16.98
N ALA A 16 -29.60 44.09 -17.26
CA ALA A 16 -28.37 43.40 -17.66
C ALA A 16 -27.26 43.54 -16.61
N GLY A 17 -27.10 42.55 -15.71
CA GLY A 17 -25.87 42.54 -14.89
C GLY A 17 -25.71 41.47 -13.81
N ARG A 18 -26.79 40.83 -13.34
CA ARG A 18 -26.70 39.95 -12.15
C ARG A 18 -26.17 38.53 -12.39
N GLY A 19 -26.05 38.07 -13.64
CA GLY A 19 -25.70 36.68 -13.96
C GLY A 19 -24.20 36.33 -13.98
N ARG A 20 -23.32 37.29 -14.34
CA ARG A 20 -21.89 37.00 -14.62
C ARG A 20 -21.05 36.72 -13.36
N GLY A 21 -21.43 37.27 -12.21
CA GLY A 21 -20.71 37.08 -10.94
C GLY A 21 -20.92 35.70 -10.31
N ARG A 22 -22.13 35.14 -10.43
CA ARG A 22 -22.45 33.80 -9.91
C ARG A 22 -21.79 32.71 -10.74
N ALA A 23 -21.78 32.86 -12.07
CA ALA A 23 -21.08 31.94 -12.97
C ALA A 23 -19.56 31.93 -12.71
N ARG A 24 -18.91 33.09 -12.54
CA ARG A 24 -17.47 33.15 -12.18
C ARG A 24 -17.17 32.51 -10.82
N ARG A 25 -18.03 32.70 -9.82
CA ARG A 25 -17.87 32.07 -8.50
C ARG A 25 -18.03 30.55 -8.56
N LEU A 26 -18.99 30.05 -9.34
CA LEU A 26 -19.16 28.61 -9.57
C LEU A 26 -17.97 27.99 -10.28
N VAL A 27 -17.43 28.65 -11.31
CA VAL A 27 -16.22 28.18 -12.00
C VAL A 27 -15.03 28.13 -11.04
N TRP A 28 -14.83 29.16 -10.21
CA TRP A 28 -13.76 29.15 -9.20
C TRP A 28 -13.93 28.05 -8.16
N LEU A 29 -15.16 27.79 -7.69
CA LEU A 29 -15.43 26.70 -6.75
C LEU A 29 -15.13 25.32 -7.38
N LEU A 30 -15.48 25.11 -8.65
CA LEU A 30 -15.18 23.87 -9.36
C LEU A 30 -13.67 23.69 -9.58
N VAL A 31 -12.93 24.76 -9.87
CA VAL A 31 -11.46 24.70 -9.99
C VAL A 31 -10.82 24.35 -8.65
N VAL A 32 -11.24 24.98 -7.56
CA VAL A 32 -10.72 24.68 -6.21
C VAL A 32 -11.05 23.25 -5.82
N LEU A 33 -12.26 22.77 -6.11
CA LEU A 33 -12.65 21.39 -5.84
C LEU A 33 -11.81 20.40 -6.66
N ALA A 34 -11.59 20.66 -7.95
CA ALA A 34 -10.75 19.82 -8.79
C ALA A 34 -9.30 19.78 -8.30
N LEU A 35 -8.74 20.93 -7.88
CA LEU A 35 -7.41 21.00 -7.29
C LEU A 35 -7.32 20.26 -5.95
N ALA A 36 -8.34 20.35 -5.09
CA ALA A 36 -8.39 19.63 -3.83
C ALA A 36 -8.47 18.11 -4.04
N VAL A 37 -9.29 17.66 -5.00
CA VAL A 37 -9.38 16.25 -5.38
C VAL A 37 -8.04 15.78 -5.96
N GLY A 38 -7.45 16.53 -6.89
CA GLY A 38 -6.14 16.23 -7.48
C GLY A 38 -5.02 16.15 -6.43
N ALA A 39 -4.97 17.10 -5.50
CA ALA A 39 -4.00 17.10 -4.40
C ALA A 39 -4.21 15.91 -3.45
N THR A 40 -5.46 15.54 -3.16
CA THR A 40 -5.76 14.37 -2.32
C THR A 40 -5.33 13.08 -3.00
N PHE A 41 -5.66 12.89 -4.28
CA PHE A 41 -5.22 11.71 -5.04
C PHE A 41 -3.70 11.67 -5.21
N GLY A 42 -3.05 12.81 -5.51
CA GLY A 42 -1.60 12.92 -5.62
C GLY A 42 -0.89 12.62 -4.29
N TYR A 43 -1.39 13.16 -3.18
CA TYR A 43 -0.86 12.87 -1.85
C TYR A 43 -1.05 11.40 -1.47
N ARG A 44 -2.21 10.80 -1.77
CA ARG A 44 -2.44 9.37 -1.49
C ARG A 44 -1.54 8.47 -2.33
N ALA A 45 -1.31 8.81 -3.60
CA ALA A 45 -0.37 8.08 -4.45
C ALA A 45 1.08 8.24 -3.96
N TYR A 46 1.48 9.45 -3.58
CA TYR A 46 2.80 9.74 -3.02
C TYR A 46 3.04 9.03 -1.68
N ALA A 47 2.06 9.07 -0.76
CA ALA A 47 2.15 8.40 0.53
C ALA A 47 2.17 6.87 0.39
N ALA A 48 1.49 6.31 -0.61
CA ALA A 48 1.60 4.88 -0.95
C ALA A 48 2.99 4.51 -1.50
N HIS A 49 3.70 5.47 -2.12
CA HIS A 49 5.09 5.33 -2.55
C HIS A 49 6.13 5.75 -1.50
N ALA A 50 5.71 6.22 -0.33
CA ALA A 50 6.63 6.69 0.70
C ALA A 50 7.49 5.53 1.21
N ALA A 51 8.75 5.54 0.77
CA ALA A 51 9.83 4.59 1.04
C ALA A 51 9.43 3.12 0.86
N ASP A 52 9.40 2.68 -0.40
CA ASP A 52 9.38 1.26 -0.74
C ASP A 52 10.48 0.54 0.04
N VAL A 53 10.07 -0.41 0.89
CA VAL A 53 10.94 -1.16 1.82
C VAL A 53 12.01 -1.97 1.09
N ARG A 54 11.84 -2.18 -0.22
CA ARG A 54 12.85 -2.79 -1.09
C ARG A 54 14.04 -1.85 -1.28
N THR A 55 13.87 -0.54 -1.17
CA THR A 55 14.95 0.45 -1.31
C THR A 55 15.99 0.23 -0.21
N GLY A 56 17.23 -0.08 -0.60
CA GLY A 56 18.33 -0.37 0.33
C GLY A 56 18.45 -1.85 0.74
N THR A 57 17.70 -2.75 0.08
CA THR A 57 17.87 -4.21 0.19
C THR A 57 18.42 -4.79 -1.11
N ASP A 58 19.18 -5.88 -1.00
CA ASP A 58 19.80 -6.59 -2.11
C ASP A 58 18.86 -7.66 -2.64
N ALA A 59 18.49 -7.56 -3.92
CA ALA A 59 17.87 -8.68 -4.61
C ALA A 59 18.90 -9.81 -4.78
N VAL A 60 18.62 -10.97 -4.22
CA VAL A 60 19.53 -12.11 -4.18
C VAL A 60 18.86 -13.37 -4.70
N SER A 61 19.68 -14.33 -5.14
CA SER A 61 19.19 -15.67 -5.52
C SER A 61 18.61 -16.42 -4.32
N ALA A 62 17.81 -17.47 -4.57
CA ALA A 62 17.24 -18.29 -3.50
C ALA A 62 18.32 -18.95 -2.61
N ASP A 63 19.42 -19.41 -3.20
CA ASP A 63 20.54 -20.02 -2.47
C ASP A 63 21.29 -19.01 -1.61
N GLU A 64 21.49 -17.80 -2.13
CA GLU A 64 22.13 -16.71 -1.38
C GLU A 64 21.22 -16.19 -0.27
N PHE A 65 19.91 -16.04 -0.53
CA PHE A 65 18.92 -15.72 0.48
C PHE A 65 18.96 -16.73 1.63
N ALA A 66 18.98 -18.02 1.29
CA ALA A 66 19.10 -19.11 2.25
C ALA A 66 20.40 -19.04 3.07
N ALA A 67 21.52 -18.76 2.42
CA ALA A 67 22.81 -18.60 3.09
C ALA A 67 22.85 -17.40 4.06
N ARG A 68 22.22 -16.28 3.70
CA ARG A 68 22.18 -15.04 4.52
C ARG A 68 21.20 -15.15 5.69
N THR A 69 20.02 -15.73 5.46
CA THR A 69 18.91 -15.74 6.44
C THR A 69 18.84 -17.02 7.27
N GLY A 70 19.44 -18.11 6.81
CA GLY A 70 19.34 -19.42 7.45
C GLY A 70 18.02 -20.15 7.23
N ILE A 71 17.17 -19.69 6.31
CA ILE A 71 15.90 -20.33 6.00
C ILE A 71 15.71 -20.52 4.49
N ARG A 72 14.90 -21.52 4.12
CA ARG A 72 14.35 -21.64 2.77
C ARG A 72 12.85 -21.38 2.82
N VAL A 73 12.37 -20.48 1.97
CA VAL A 73 10.94 -20.23 1.82
C VAL A 73 10.30 -21.41 1.11
N ASP A 74 9.32 -22.06 1.74
CA ASP A 74 8.66 -23.25 1.19
C ASP A 74 7.29 -22.89 0.60
N LEU A 75 6.54 -21.97 1.24
CA LEU A 75 5.19 -21.59 0.81
C LEU A 75 4.82 -20.17 1.26
N LEU A 76 4.19 -19.42 0.36
CA LEU A 76 3.36 -18.25 0.67
C LEU A 76 1.90 -18.62 0.42
N GLY A 77 1.19 -19.02 1.48
CA GLY A 77 -0.17 -19.54 1.41
C GLY A 77 -1.20 -18.43 1.63
N VAL A 78 -2.13 -18.22 0.68
CA VAL A 78 -3.28 -17.32 0.87
C VAL A 78 -4.37 -18.08 1.61
N THR A 79 -4.61 -17.72 2.87
CA THR A 79 -5.51 -18.45 3.78
C THR A 79 -6.64 -17.56 4.30
N ALA A 80 -7.55 -18.14 5.08
CA ALA A 80 -8.68 -17.42 5.70
C ALA A 80 -9.49 -16.58 4.70
N GLN A 81 -9.85 -17.20 3.56
CA GLN A 81 -10.59 -16.54 2.47
C GLN A 81 -9.88 -15.28 1.93
N GLY A 82 -8.55 -15.28 1.92
CA GLY A 82 -7.75 -14.14 1.48
C GLY A 82 -7.47 -13.10 2.56
N GLY A 83 -7.88 -13.35 3.81
CA GLY A 83 -7.62 -12.45 4.94
C GLY A 83 -6.23 -12.61 5.57
N MET A 84 -5.54 -13.73 5.34
CA MET A 84 -4.24 -14.01 5.93
C MET A 84 -3.26 -14.62 4.93
N ILE A 85 -1.98 -14.42 5.17
CA ILE A 85 -0.87 -15.08 4.47
C ILE A 85 -0.15 -16.00 5.46
N GLU A 86 -0.03 -17.27 5.12
CA GLU A 86 0.88 -18.20 5.77
C GLU A 86 2.26 -18.11 5.11
N PHE A 87 3.26 -17.61 5.84
CA PHE A 87 4.65 -17.65 5.45
C PHE A 87 5.31 -18.89 6.04
N ARG A 88 5.50 -19.94 5.24
CA ARG A 88 6.10 -21.21 5.66
C ARG A 88 7.54 -21.33 5.16
N TYR A 89 8.42 -21.82 6.01
CA TYR A 89 9.84 -21.96 5.73
C TYR A 89 10.46 -23.18 6.42
N GLN A 90 11.53 -23.71 5.82
CA GLN A 90 12.42 -24.67 6.45
C GLN A 90 13.66 -23.97 7.01
N VAL A 91 14.05 -24.33 8.23
CA VAL A 91 15.30 -23.85 8.85
C VAL A 91 16.49 -24.64 8.30
N LEU A 92 17.49 -23.92 7.79
CA LEU A 92 18.76 -24.47 7.34
C LEU A 92 19.87 -24.23 8.36
N ASP A 93 19.87 -23.03 8.97
CA ASP A 93 20.82 -22.60 9.99
C ASP A 93 20.02 -22.01 11.17
N PRO A 94 19.86 -22.77 12.28
CA PRO A 94 19.09 -22.34 13.44
C PRO A 94 19.56 -21.03 14.06
N ASP A 95 20.86 -20.77 14.07
CA ASP A 95 21.43 -19.57 14.71
C ASP A 95 21.01 -18.33 13.92
N LYS A 96 21.11 -18.37 12.59
CA LYS A 96 20.62 -17.29 11.72
C LYS A 96 19.11 -17.15 11.74
N ALA A 97 18.39 -18.27 11.64
CA ALA A 97 16.93 -18.28 11.62
C ALA A 97 16.32 -17.75 12.93
N SER A 98 17.00 -17.96 14.07
CA SER A 98 16.55 -17.47 15.38
C SER A 98 16.41 -15.94 15.42
N LEU A 99 17.20 -15.23 14.61
CA LEU A 99 17.15 -13.77 14.51
C LEU A 99 15.81 -13.30 13.95
N ILE A 100 15.13 -14.09 13.13
CA ILE A 100 13.80 -13.78 12.61
C ILE A 100 12.78 -13.67 13.76
N LEU A 101 13.00 -14.39 14.87
CA LEU A 101 12.14 -14.37 16.05
C LEU A 101 12.54 -13.29 17.06
N HIS A 102 13.85 -13.01 17.18
CA HIS A 102 14.41 -12.22 18.28
C HIS A 102 14.87 -10.82 17.88
N ASP A 103 15.16 -10.59 16.60
CA ASP A 103 15.60 -9.30 16.05
C ASP A 103 14.49 -8.70 15.19
N GLU A 104 14.00 -7.55 15.62
CA GLU A 104 12.96 -6.77 14.95
C GLU A 104 13.31 -6.40 13.50
N SER A 105 14.59 -6.11 13.24
CA SER A 105 15.08 -5.72 11.91
C SER A 105 15.15 -6.89 10.93
N LYS A 106 15.08 -8.13 11.43
CA LYS A 106 15.15 -9.37 10.65
C LYS A 106 13.83 -10.12 10.60
N ARG A 107 12.74 -9.50 11.05
CA ARG A 107 11.42 -10.09 10.85
C ARG A 107 11.05 -10.06 9.37
N PRO A 108 10.34 -11.08 8.85
CA PRO A 108 10.01 -11.13 7.45
C PRO A 108 9.03 -10.02 7.08
N ILE A 109 9.32 -9.36 5.97
CA ILE A 109 8.44 -8.39 5.34
C ILE A 109 8.09 -8.94 3.96
N LEU A 110 6.80 -8.92 3.62
CA LEU A 110 6.30 -9.32 2.31
C LEU A 110 5.88 -8.08 1.54
N VAL A 111 6.29 -7.97 0.29
CA VAL A 111 5.88 -6.87 -0.60
C VAL A 111 5.22 -7.46 -1.83
N ALA A 112 3.95 -7.11 -2.07
CA ALA A 112 3.27 -7.48 -3.30
C ALA A 112 3.86 -6.65 -4.46
N GLU A 113 4.56 -7.30 -5.39
CA GLU A 113 5.42 -6.60 -6.36
C GLU A 113 4.65 -5.67 -7.30
N GLY A 114 3.46 -6.09 -7.73
CA GLY A 114 2.62 -5.29 -8.62
C GLY A 114 1.99 -4.05 -7.98
N SER A 115 1.72 -4.08 -6.67
CA SER A 115 1.03 -2.99 -5.97
C SER A 115 1.94 -2.19 -5.03
N GLY A 116 3.11 -2.71 -4.68
CA GLY A 116 4.01 -2.17 -3.66
C GLY A 116 3.47 -2.28 -2.23
N GLN A 117 2.31 -2.92 -2.03
CA GLN A 117 1.73 -3.08 -0.70
C GLN A 117 2.62 -3.96 0.17
N THR A 118 2.94 -3.44 1.35
CA THR A 118 3.81 -4.09 2.32
C THR A 118 2.98 -4.74 3.41
N LEU A 119 3.26 -6.01 3.68
CA LEU A 119 2.73 -6.76 4.81
C LEU A 119 3.90 -7.04 5.76
N ALA A 120 3.78 -6.55 6.98
CA ALA A 120 4.73 -6.80 8.06
C ALA A 120 4.04 -7.55 9.19
N MET A 121 4.81 -8.29 9.99
CA MET A 121 4.29 -8.90 11.20
C MET A 121 3.90 -7.81 12.21
N VAL A 122 2.60 -7.72 12.53
CA VAL A 122 2.04 -6.69 13.42
C VAL A 122 2.38 -6.95 14.89
N SER A 123 2.66 -8.20 15.25
CA SER A 123 2.97 -8.62 16.62
C SER A 123 4.15 -9.58 16.63
N ARG A 124 4.91 -9.58 17.73
CA ARG A 124 5.92 -10.60 17.97
C ARG A 124 5.24 -11.97 17.84
N PRO A 125 5.82 -12.92 17.10
CA PRO A 125 5.32 -14.28 17.16
C PRO A 125 5.33 -14.71 18.62
N HIS A 126 4.26 -15.39 19.08
CA HIS A 126 4.17 -15.89 20.44
C HIS A 126 5.26 -16.96 20.66
N SER A 127 6.52 -16.54 20.89
CA SER A 127 7.63 -17.46 21.08
C SER A 127 7.89 -17.61 22.58
N HIS A 128 7.28 -18.64 23.16
CA HIS A 128 7.88 -19.31 24.31
C HIS A 128 9.12 -20.04 23.78
N LYS A 129 10.34 -19.48 23.94
CA LYS A 129 11.63 -20.15 23.70
C LYS A 129 11.60 -21.20 22.56
N ALA A 130 11.22 -20.80 21.35
CA ALA A 130 11.11 -21.76 20.26
C ALA A 130 12.52 -22.09 19.76
N ASP A 131 13.09 -23.20 20.23
CA ASP A 131 14.35 -23.72 19.72
C ASP A 131 14.15 -24.22 18.28
N LEU A 132 14.53 -23.37 17.32
CA LEU A 132 14.51 -23.73 15.90
C LEU A 132 15.48 -24.89 15.66
N ARG A 133 15.05 -25.87 14.87
CA ARG A 133 15.85 -27.06 14.54
C ARG A 133 16.18 -27.08 13.07
N ALA A 134 17.43 -27.40 12.73
CA ALA A 134 17.84 -27.59 11.35
C ALA A 134 16.97 -28.67 10.68
N GLY A 135 16.49 -28.39 9.46
CA GLY A 135 15.53 -29.21 8.73
C GLY A 135 14.07 -29.08 9.19
N GLY A 136 13.79 -28.39 10.30
CA GLY A 136 12.44 -28.17 10.79
C GLY A 136 11.68 -27.15 9.93
N THR A 137 10.39 -27.40 9.71
CA THR A 137 9.48 -26.49 9.00
C THR A 137 8.61 -25.74 9.99
N TYR A 138 8.55 -24.42 9.82
CA TYR A 138 7.84 -23.49 10.68
C TYR A 138 7.04 -22.50 9.82
N PHE A 139 6.12 -21.75 10.44
CA PHE A 139 5.33 -20.76 9.73
C PHE A 139 4.99 -19.54 10.58
N PHE A 140 4.72 -18.42 9.90
CA PHE A 140 4.05 -17.25 10.47
C PHE A 140 2.72 -17.02 9.76
N LEU A 141 1.75 -16.47 10.49
CA LEU A 141 0.53 -15.93 9.92
C LEU A 141 0.62 -14.41 9.93
N MET A 142 0.36 -13.80 8.77
CA MET A 142 0.40 -12.35 8.56
C MET A 142 -0.96 -11.90 8.04
N ALA A 143 -1.45 -10.74 8.49
CA ALA A 143 -2.68 -10.18 7.95
C ALA A 143 -2.47 -9.76 6.48
N ASN A 144 -3.37 -10.18 5.60
CA ASN A 144 -3.37 -9.75 4.21
C ASN A 144 -4.11 -8.42 4.07
N THR A 145 -3.46 -7.33 4.51
CA THR A 145 -4.07 -6.00 4.53
C THR A 145 -4.54 -5.60 3.13
N ALA A 146 -5.78 -5.10 3.05
CA ALA A 146 -6.43 -4.74 1.78
C ALA A 146 -6.52 -5.87 0.74
N SER A 147 -6.36 -7.14 1.16
CA SER A 147 -6.31 -8.30 0.26
C SER A 147 -5.26 -8.13 -0.85
N ALA A 148 -4.11 -7.55 -0.51
CA ALA A 148 -3.07 -7.16 -1.46
C ALA A 148 -2.39 -8.35 -2.17
N ILE A 149 -2.34 -9.51 -1.52
CA ILE A 149 -1.77 -10.74 -2.08
C ILE A 149 -2.89 -11.74 -2.34
N HIS A 150 -3.04 -12.19 -3.58
CA HIS A 150 -3.94 -13.26 -4.01
C HIS A 150 -3.16 -14.40 -4.67
N ASP A 151 -3.86 -15.48 -5.01
CA ASP A 151 -3.27 -16.60 -5.76
C ASP A 151 -2.53 -16.09 -7.01
N GLY A 152 -1.29 -16.57 -7.21
CA GLY A 152 -0.41 -16.17 -8.30
C GLY A 152 0.25 -14.79 -8.16
N THR A 153 0.01 -14.04 -7.09
CA THR A 153 0.72 -12.77 -6.86
C THR A 153 2.21 -13.01 -6.67
N GLU A 154 3.06 -12.27 -7.38
CA GLU A 154 4.49 -12.24 -7.14
C GLU A 154 4.80 -11.38 -5.92
N VAL A 155 5.55 -11.95 -4.98
CA VAL A 155 5.86 -11.36 -3.68
C VAL A 155 7.37 -11.33 -3.51
N SER A 156 7.88 -10.17 -3.12
CA SER A 156 9.24 -10.06 -2.60
C SER A 156 9.24 -10.35 -1.10
N VAL A 157 10.07 -11.29 -0.67
CA VAL A 157 10.32 -11.59 0.75
C VAL A 157 11.61 -10.89 1.17
N ILE A 158 11.53 -10.06 2.20
CA ILE A 158 12.65 -9.29 2.74
C ILE A 158 12.95 -9.74 4.16
N ILE A 159 14.22 -10.04 4.45
CA ILE A 159 14.72 -10.36 5.79
C ILE A 159 16.07 -9.65 5.97
N GLY A 160 16.10 -8.63 6.84
CA GLY A 160 17.27 -7.77 6.97
C GLY A 160 17.55 -7.01 5.67
N ASP A 161 18.75 -7.20 5.11
CA ASP A 161 19.18 -6.61 3.84
C ASP A 161 18.93 -7.53 2.63
N ALA A 162 18.58 -8.81 2.85
CA ALA A 162 18.36 -9.77 1.78
C ALA A 162 16.91 -9.73 1.27
N ARG A 163 16.73 -9.67 -0.05
CA ARG A 163 15.45 -9.70 -0.73
C ARG A 163 15.38 -10.85 -1.74
N LEU A 164 14.41 -11.74 -1.55
CA LEU A 164 14.05 -12.79 -2.51
C LEU A 164 12.82 -12.35 -3.30
N GLU A 165 12.97 -12.14 -4.60
CA GLU A 165 11.90 -11.68 -5.49
C GLU A 165 11.14 -12.83 -6.16
N HIS A 166 9.98 -12.51 -6.73
CA HIS A 166 9.17 -13.40 -7.56
C HIS A 166 8.70 -14.69 -6.87
N VAL A 167 8.46 -14.63 -5.55
CA VAL A 167 7.86 -15.76 -4.84
C VAL A 167 6.36 -15.77 -5.10
N ALA A 168 5.87 -16.77 -5.83
CA ALA A 168 4.46 -16.89 -6.16
C ALA A 168 3.62 -17.32 -4.95
N ALA A 169 2.62 -16.51 -4.59
CA ALA A 169 1.61 -16.88 -3.61
C ALA A 169 0.65 -17.96 -4.15
N ARG A 170 0.18 -18.84 -3.26
CA ARG A 170 -0.71 -19.97 -3.59
C ARG A 170 -1.90 -20.05 -2.64
N ALA A 171 -3.11 -20.26 -3.15
CA ALA A 171 -4.30 -20.49 -2.34
C ALA A 171 -4.49 -21.96 -1.91
#